data_AF-A0A952WTT1-F1
#
_entry.id   AF-A0A952WTT1-F1
#
_cell.length_a   1.000
_cell.length_b   1.000
_cell.length_c   1.000
_cell.angle_alpha   90.00
_cell.angle_beta   90.00
_cell.angle_gamma   90.00
#
_symmetry.space_group_name_H-M   'P 1'
#
loop_
_entity.id
_entity.type
_entity.pdbx_description
1 polymer ?
#
loop_
_entity_poly.entity_id
_entity_poly.type
_entity_poly.pdbx_seq_one_letter_code
_entity_poly.pdbx_strand_id
1 'polypeptide(L)'
;MIFPVIYLVLVWFLAVRLRRTWSGVGVVVAAVLVLVAVNQVLGGEAGPFGGKRASLLLVLLWPYTMLIGAGGAFILALPRTVRGEYHCPNCHYDFAGLDPAGLVCPECGTPWRGKGWNPLDPEPELIKPPPAKPPRGSARSL
;
A
#
# COMPACT_ATOMS: atom_id res chain seq x y z
N MET A 1 28.96 -4.67 -2.35
CA MET A 1 28.24 -3.67 -1.52
C MET A 1 26.82 -3.37 -2.03
N ILE A 2 26.49 -3.60 -3.31
CA ILE A 2 25.16 -3.24 -3.87
C ILE A 2 24.02 -4.22 -3.52
N PHE A 3 24.35 -5.50 -3.26
CA PHE A 3 23.35 -6.55 -3.02
C PHE A 3 22.35 -6.25 -1.90
N PRO A 4 22.75 -5.76 -0.70
CA PRO A 4 21.79 -5.42 0.35
C PRO A 4 20.86 -4.28 -0.07
N VAL A 5 21.33 -3.31 -0.83
CA VAL A 5 20.47 -2.20 -1.28
C VAL A 5 19.39 -2.72 -2.23
N ILE A 6 19.76 -3.56 -3.19
CA ILE A 6 18.82 -4.17 -4.13
C ILE A 6 17.79 -5.03 -3.37
N TYR A 7 18.27 -5.85 -2.42
CA TYR A 7 17.40 -6.69 -1.59
C TYR A 7 16.37 -5.86 -0.81
N LEU A 8 16.82 -4.80 -0.16
CA LEU A 8 15.96 -3.90 0.60
C LEU A 8 14.88 -3.25 -0.29
N VAL A 9 15.28 -2.73 -1.46
CA VAL A 9 14.35 -2.12 -2.42
C VAL A 9 13.32 -3.12 -2.92
N LEU A 10 13.72 -4.36 -3.21
CA LEU A 10 12.79 -5.41 -3.65
C LEU A 10 11.78 -5.78 -2.56
N VAL A 11 12.25 -5.99 -1.32
CA VAL A 11 11.37 -6.31 -0.18
C VAL A 11 10.38 -5.17 0.07
N TRP A 12 10.85 -3.92 0.06
CA TRP A 12 9.98 -2.77 0.27
C TRP A 12 9.02 -2.54 -0.89
N PHE A 13 9.45 -2.74 -2.13
CA PHE A 13 8.58 -2.68 -3.30
C PHE A 13 7.45 -3.72 -3.22
N LEU A 14 7.78 -4.96 -2.86
CA LEU A 14 6.79 -6.01 -2.63
C LEU A 14 5.88 -5.69 -1.45
N ALA A 15 6.41 -5.18 -0.33
CA ALA A 15 5.63 -4.75 0.81
C ALA A 15 4.67 -3.62 0.43
N VAL A 16 5.12 -2.67 -0.40
CA VAL A 16 4.31 -1.58 -0.97
C VAL A 16 3.19 -2.11 -1.87
N ARG A 17 3.49 -3.11 -2.70
CA ARG A 17 2.54 -3.71 -3.63
C ARG A 17 1.50 -4.56 -2.91
N LEU A 18 1.94 -5.32 -1.91
CA LEU A 18 1.13 -6.27 -1.15
C LEU A 18 0.63 -5.67 0.18
N ARG A 19 0.58 -4.34 0.31
CA ARG A 19 0.12 -3.64 1.52
C ARG A 19 -1.23 -4.18 1.99
N ARG A 20 -1.36 -4.43 3.30
CA ARG A 20 -2.57 -4.95 3.97
C ARG A 20 -3.10 -6.30 3.46
N THR A 21 -2.27 -7.09 2.79
CA THR A 21 -2.60 -8.49 2.46
C THR A 21 -1.79 -9.45 3.34
N TRP A 22 -2.34 -10.62 3.65
CA TRP A 22 -1.60 -11.69 4.33
C TRP A 22 -0.35 -12.10 3.54
N SER A 23 -0.42 -12.02 2.21
CA SER A 23 0.72 -12.25 1.31
C SER A 23 1.85 -11.25 1.58
N GLY A 24 1.54 -9.97 1.82
CA GLY A 24 2.54 -8.95 2.15
C GLY A 24 3.24 -9.22 3.49
N VAL A 25 2.49 -9.66 4.50
CA VAL A 25 3.06 -10.11 5.78
C VAL A 25 3.99 -11.31 5.54
N GLY A 26 3.55 -12.27 4.75
CA GLY A 26 4.36 -13.43 4.35
C GLY A 26 5.69 -13.03 3.70
N VAL A 27 5.69 -12.04 2.80
CA VAL A 27 6.92 -11.55 2.17
C VAL A 27 7.88 -10.92 3.17
N VAL A 28 7.41 -10.07 4.09
CA VAL A 28 8.28 -9.43 5.09
C VAL A 28 8.83 -10.47 6.06
N VAL A 29 8.00 -11.41 6.54
CA VAL A 29 8.45 -12.50 7.40
C VAL A 29 9.47 -13.39 6.69
N ALA A 30 9.20 -13.80 5.45
CA ALA A 30 10.15 -14.58 4.65
C ALA A 30 11.48 -13.83 4.46
N ALA A 31 11.43 -12.52 4.18
CA ALA A 31 12.64 -11.71 4.02
C ALA A 31 13.49 -11.62 5.30
N VAL A 32 12.85 -11.50 6.46
CA VAL A 32 13.53 -11.53 7.76
C VAL A 32 14.10 -12.93 8.04
N LEU A 33 13.33 -14.00 7.78
CA LEU A 33 13.78 -15.38 7.97
C LEU A 33 15.00 -15.71 7.09
N VAL A 34 15.03 -15.24 5.84
CA VAL A 34 16.20 -15.40 4.95
C VAL A 34 17.44 -14.73 5.56
N LEU A 35 17.32 -13.51 6.09
CA LEU A 35 18.45 -12.83 6.74
C LEU A 35 18.90 -13.53 8.02
N VAL A 36 17.97 -14.04 8.83
CA VAL A 36 18.28 -14.84 10.02
C VAL A 36 18.97 -16.15 9.63
N ALA A 37 18.52 -16.82 8.58
CA ALA A 37 19.16 -18.04 8.06
C ALA A 37 20.59 -17.75 7.57
N VAL A 38 20.78 -16.66 6.81
CA VAL A 38 22.12 -16.21 6.39
C VAL A 38 22.99 -15.90 7.61
N ASN A 39 22.43 -15.27 8.65
CA ASN A 39 23.14 -15.00 9.89
C ASN A 39 23.62 -16.28 10.59
N GLN A 40 22.76 -17.30 10.66
CA GLN A 40 23.09 -18.60 11.26
C GLN A 40 24.17 -19.34 10.46
N VAL A 41 24.08 -19.33 9.12
CA VAL A 41 25.08 -19.95 8.24
C VAL A 41 26.44 -19.26 8.34
N LEU A 42 26.46 -17.93 8.50
CA LEU A 42 27.70 -17.16 8.61
C LEU A 42 28.30 -17.15 10.03
N GLY A 43 27.46 -17.28 11.07
CA GLY A 43 27.86 -17.16 12.47
C GLY A 43 28.10 -18.47 13.21
N GLY A 44 27.72 -19.62 12.64
CA GLY A 44 28.03 -20.91 13.24
C GLY A 44 29.54 -21.12 13.38
N GLU A 45 29.98 -21.71 14.50
CA GLU A 45 31.39 -22.05 14.76
C GLU A 45 32.00 -22.97 13.68
N ALA A 46 31.14 -23.70 12.96
CA ALA A 46 31.49 -24.56 11.83
C ALA A 46 31.42 -23.85 10.46
N GLY A 47 31.13 -22.55 10.42
CA GLY A 47 30.94 -21.80 9.19
C GLY A 47 32.26 -21.59 8.42
N PRO A 48 32.24 -21.62 7.07
CA PRO A 48 33.43 -21.45 6.23
C PRO A 48 34.10 -20.07 6.33
N PHE A 49 33.49 -19.13 7.07
CA PHE A 49 33.95 -17.76 7.23
C PHE A 49 34.38 -17.41 8.67
N GLY A 50 34.68 -18.41 9.51
CA GLY A 50 35.15 -18.21 10.89
C GLY A 50 36.35 -17.27 10.97
N GLY A 51 36.14 -16.06 11.50
CA GLY A 51 37.20 -15.05 11.67
C GLY A 51 36.66 -13.68 12.08
N LYS A 52 37.57 -12.75 12.46
CA LYS A 52 37.21 -11.38 12.94
C LYS A 52 36.31 -10.60 11.97
N ARG A 53 36.40 -10.89 10.65
CA ARG A 53 35.55 -10.25 9.62
C ARG A 53 34.09 -10.71 9.68
N ALA A 54 33.83 -11.97 10.01
CA ALA A 54 32.46 -12.46 10.18
C ALA A 54 31.79 -11.76 11.36
N SER A 55 32.49 -11.58 12.47
CA SER A 55 31.96 -10.86 13.64
C SER A 55 31.49 -9.44 13.31
N LEU A 56 32.24 -8.70 12.48
CA LEU A 56 31.83 -7.36 12.02
C LEU A 56 30.58 -7.40 11.13
N LEU A 57 30.51 -8.38 10.22
CA LEU A 57 29.33 -8.54 9.35
C LEU A 57 28.08 -8.93 10.16
N LEU A 58 28.22 -9.83 11.14
CA LEU A 58 27.12 -10.22 12.04
C LEU A 58 26.59 -9.02 12.84
N VAL A 59 27.49 -8.20 13.40
CA VAL A 59 27.12 -6.99 14.13
C VAL A 59 26.37 -6.00 13.23
N LEU A 60 26.75 -5.90 11.95
CA LEU A 60 26.07 -5.02 10.98
C LEU A 60 24.77 -5.62 10.42
N LEU A 61 24.64 -6.94 10.39
CA LEU A 61 23.48 -7.63 9.83
C LEU A 61 22.24 -7.49 10.73
N TRP A 62 22.41 -7.44 12.04
CA TRP A 62 21.33 -7.23 13.02
C TRP A 62 20.54 -5.93 12.81
N PRO A 63 21.17 -4.74 12.83
CA PRO A 63 20.45 -3.48 12.60
C PRO A 63 19.84 -3.43 11.20
N TYR A 64 20.50 -4.04 10.21
CA TYR A 64 19.97 -4.13 8.85
C TYR A 64 18.71 -5.01 8.76
N THR A 65 18.69 -6.15 9.47
CA THR A 65 17.51 -7.02 9.57
C THR A 65 16.36 -6.31 10.27
N MET A 66 16.65 -5.59 11.37
CA MET A 66 15.67 -4.75 12.06
C MET A 66 15.13 -3.64 11.14
N LEU A 67 15.98 -2.98 10.36
CA LEU A 67 15.56 -1.95 9.41
C LEU A 67 14.59 -2.50 8.35
N ILE A 68 14.89 -3.68 7.80
CA ILE A 68 14.01 -4.31 6.80
C ILE A 68 12.70 -4.76 7.44
N GLY A 69 12.76 -5.42 8.59
CA GLY A 69 11.58 -5.91 9.30
C GLY A 69 10.66 -4.77 9.75
N ALA A 70 11.22 -3.79 10.47
CA ALA A 70 10.47 -2.64 10.97
C ALA A 70 9.98 -1.73 9.84
N GLY A 71 10.82 -1.46 8.83
CA GLY A 71 10.45 -0.66 7.66
C GLY A 71 9.36 -1.35 6.83
N GLY A 72 9.48 -2.66 6.58
CA GLY A 72 8.47 -3.46 5.91
C GLY A 72 7.16 -3.49 6.68
N ALA A 73 7.20 -3.73 8.00
CA ALA A 73 6.03 -3.71 8.87
C ALA A 73 5.35 -2.33 8.90
N PHE A 74 6.13 -1.25 8.98
CA PHE A 74 5.62 0.11 8.90
C PHE A 74 4.92 0.38 7.57
N ILE A 75 5.53 -0.01 6.44
CA ILE A 75 4.92 0.13 5.11
C ILE A 75 3.60 -0.66 5.02
N LEU A 76 3.55 -1.87 5.57
CA LEU A 76 2.34 -2.68 5.61
C LEU A 76 1.25 -2.05 6.48
N ALA A 77 1.62 -1.33 7.55
CA ALA A 77 0.71 -0.65 8.46
C ALA A 77 0.17 0.68 7.90
N LEU A 78 0.87 1.30 6.94
CA LEU A 78 0.47 2.58 6.38
C LEU A 78 -0.96 2.50 5.79
N PRO A 79 -1.87 3.40 6.18
CA PRO A 79 -3.18 3.48 5.59
C PRO A 79 -3.09 3.89 4.12
N ARG A 80 -3.87 3.23 3.26
CA ARG A 80 -4.13 3.71 1.91
C ARG A 80 -5.02 4.94 2.05
N THR A 81 -4.45 6.13 1.87
CA THR A 81 -5.24 7.36 1.83
C THR A 81 -5.93 7.42 0.48
N VAL A 82 -7.24 7.18 0.46
CA VAL A 82 -8.08 7.44 -0.72
C VAL A 82 -8.80 8.75 -0.54
N ARG A 83 -8.72 9.62 -1.54
CA ARG A 83 -9.45 10.88 -1.58
C ARG A 83 -10.61 10.71 -2.57
N GLY A 84 -11.75 10.21 -2.11
CA GLY A 84 -12.95 10.13 -2.95
C GLY A 84 -13.99 9.10 -2.52
N GLU A 85 -15.22 9.28 -3.02
CA GLU A 85 -16.34 8.33 -2.83
C GLU A 85 -16.17 7.05 -3.68
N TYR A 86 -15.35 7.11 -4.73
CA TYR A 86 -15.07 6.01 -5.64
C TYR A 86 -13.85 5.21 -5.17
N HIS A 87 -14.02 4.36 -4.17
CA HIS A 87 -12.94 3.48 -3.73
C HIS A 87 -13.45 2.09 -3.35
N CYS A 88 -12.62 1.07 -3.51
CA CYS A 88 -12.95 -0.29 -3.13
C CYS A 88 -13.31 -0.37 -1.64
N PRO A 89 -14.47 -0.94 -1.28
CA PRO A 89 -14.88 -1.03 0.13
C PRO A 89 -13.99 -1.97 0.95
N ASN A 90 -13.20 -2.84 0.31
CA ASN A 90 -12.33 -3.80 0.97
C ASN A 90 -10.88 -3.31 1.05
N CYS A 91 -10.24 -3.11 -0.11
CA CYS A 91 -8.81 -2.75 -0.15
C CYS A 91 -8.53 -1.25 -0.32
N HIS A 92 -9.58 -0.41 -0.34
CA HIS A 92 -9.48 1.03 -0.50
C HIS A 92 -8.70 1.47 -1.76
N TYR A 93 -8.73 0.64 -2.80
CA TYR A 93 -8.21 1.00 -4.13
C TYR A 93 -9.09 2.10 -4.74
N ASP A 94 -8.48 3.15 -5.26
CA ASP A 94 -9.19 4.24 -5.90
C ASP A 94 -9.77 3.79 -7.25
N PHE A 95 -11.07 3.98 -7.44
CA PHE A 95 -11.78 3.69 -8.69
C PHE A 95 -11.96 4.91 -9.58
N ALA A 96 -11.40 6.06 -9.22
CA ALA A 96 -11.44 7.26 -10.05
C ALA A 96 -10.98 6.97 -11.48
N GLY A 97 -11.86 7.23 -12.46
CA GLY A 97 -11.58 7.05 -13.89
C GLY A 97 -11.84 5.66 -14.46
N LEU A 98 -12.29 4.69 -13.67
CA LEU A 98 -12.81 3.41 -14.19
C LEU A 98 -14.33 3.48 -14.37
N ASP A 99 -14.85 2.74 -15.37
CA ASP A 99 -16.29 2.57 -15.53
C ASP A 99 -16.82 1.76 -14.33
N PRO A 100 -17.74 2.31 -13.52
CA PRO A 100 -18.29 1.61 -12.36
C PRO A 100 -19.17 0.41 -12.75
N ALA A 101 -19.66 0.32 -13.99
CA ALA A 101 -20.55 -0.75 -14.41
C ALA A 101 -19.86 -2.12 -14.39
N GLY A 102 -20.29 -3.00 -13.47
CA GLY A 102 -19.71 -4.35 -13.32
C GLY A 102 -18.24 -4.36 -12.87
N LEU A 103 -17.74 -3.24 -12.30
CA LEU A 103 -16.35 -3.11 -11.92
C LEU A 103 -15.96 -4.13 -10.84
N VAL A 104 -14.87 -4.87 -11.07
CA VAL A 104 -14.25 -5.75 -10.07
C VAL A 104 -12.94 -5.12 -9.64
N CYS A 105 -12.71 -5.03 -8.33
CA CYS A 105 -11.47 -4.45 -7.83
C CYS A 105 -10.25 -5.24 -8.33
N PRO A 106 -9.30 -4.61 -9.04
CA PRO A 106 -8.14 -5.32 -9.60
C PRO A 106 -7.17 -5.82 -8.53
N GLU A 107 -7.21 -5.25 -7.33
CA GLU A 107 -6.29 -5.60 -6.23
C GLU A 107 -6.80 -6.78 -5.40
N CYS A 108 -8.09 -6.81 -5.10
CA CYS A 108 -8.67 -7.78 -4.14
C CYS A 108 -9.80 -8.63 -4.72
N GLY A 109 -10.16 -8.43 -5.98
CA GLY A 109 -11.25 -9.17 -6.64
C GLY A 109 -12.64 -8.86 -6.10
N THR A 110 -12.79 -7.92 -5.17
CA THR A 110 -14.09 -7.58 -4.60
C THR A 110 -14.93 -6.80 -5.63
N PRO A 111 -16.16 -7.22 -5.95
CA PRO A 111 -17.02 -6.50 -6.89
C PRO A 111 -17.45 -5.14 -6.31
N TRP A 112 -17.46 -4.12 -7.15
CA TRP A 112 -17.98 -2.78 -6.82
C TRP A 112 -19.49 -2.83 -6.70
N ARG A 113 -20.02 -2.23 -5.63
CA ARG A 113 -21.46 -2.08 -5.39
C ARG A 113 -21.85 -0.65 -4.99
N GLY A 114 -20.99 0.32 -5.29
CA GLY A 114 -21.23 1.72 -4.99
C GLY A 114 -22.02 2.43 -6.09
N LYS A 115 -21.93 3.76 -6.12
CA LYS A 115 -22.62 4.58 -7.12
C LYS A 115 -22.21 4.17 -8.54
N GLY A 116 -23.18 4.00 -9.43
CA GLY A 116 -22.96 3.61 -10.83
C GLY A 116 -22.70 2.13 -11.09
N TRP A 117 -22.74 1.25 -10.07
CA TRP A 117 -22.57 -0.20 -10.30
C TRP A 117 -23.68 -0.80 -11.16
N ASN A 118 -24.92 -0.32 -10.98
CA ASN A 118 -26.08 -0.80 -11.70
C ASN A 118 -26.36 0.15 -12.88
N PRO A 119 -26.15 -0.28 -14.13
CA PRO A 119 -26.41 0.56 -15.30
C PRO A 119 -27.91 0.87 -15.49
N LEU A 120 -28.79 0.14 -14.80
CA LEU A 120 -30.23 0.38 -14.83
C LEU A 120 -30.69 1.44 -13.84
N ASP A 121 -29.86 1.81 -12.85
CA ASP A 121 -30.18 2.90 -11.94
C ASP A 121 -29.76 4.21 -12.62
N PRO A 122 -30.72 5.05 -13.09
CA PRO A 122 -30.39 6.31 -13.71
C PRO A 122 -29.59 7.15 -12.73
N GLU A 123 -28.46 7.70 -13.19
CA GLU A 123 -27.67 8.60 -12.35
C GLU A 123 -28.61 9.71 -11.85
N PRO A 124 -28.73 9.92 -10.53
CA PRO A 124 -29.67 10.90 -10.01
C PRO A 124 -29.32 12.22 -10.66
N GLU A 125 -30.22 12.72 -11.50
CA GLU A 125 -30.03 14.00 -12.17
C GLU A 125 -29.62 14.97 -11.08
N LEU A 126 -28.42 15.54 -11.21
CA LEU A 126 -27.92 16.52 -10.28
C LEU A 126 -28.92 17.66 -10.35
N ILE A 127 -29.90 17.68 -9.43
CA ILE A 127 -30.90 18.73 -9.35
C ILE A 127 -30.07 19.98 -9.16
N LYS A 128 -29.91 20.74 -10.25
CA LYS A 128 -29.17 21.99 -10.18
C LYS A 128 -29.87 22.79 -9.09
N PRO A 129 -29.15 23.24 -8.04
CA PRO A 129 -29.77 24.03 -7.01
C PRO A 129 -30.54 25.16 -7.72
N PRO A 130 -31.80 25.41 -7.31
CA PRO A 130 -32.60 26.40 -7.98
C PRO A 130 -31.81 27.71 -8.05
N PRO A 131 -31.85 28.42 -9.20
CA PRO A 131 -31.08 29.64 -9.36
C PRO A 131 -31.38 30.57 -8.19
N ALA A 132 -30.31 31.10 -7.57
CA ALA A 132 -30.44 31.97 -6.42
C ALA A 132 -31.42 33.11 -6.75
N LYS A 133 -32.43 33.30 -5.89
CA LYS A 133 -33.42 34.36 -6.06
C LYS A 133 -32.68 35.71 -6.09
N PRO A 134 -32.87 36.57 -7.10
CA PRO A 134 -32.19 37.86 -7.15
C PRO A 134 -32.57 38.70 -5.92
N PRO A 135 -31.64 39.50 -5.37
CA PRO A 135 -31.93 40.35 -4.22
C PRO A 135 -33.05 41.34 -4.56
N ARG A 136 -34.11 41.35 -3.73
CA ARG A 136 -35.19 42.35 -3.77
C ARG A 136 -34.60 43.71 -3.37
N GLY A 137 -34.24 44.55 -4.34
CA GLY A 137 -33.86 45.94 -4.01
C GLY A 137 -33.06 46.76 -5.01
N SER A 138 -32.64 46.25 -6.18
CA SER A 138 -31.81 47.06 -7.11
C SER A 138 -32.62 47.95 -8.07
N ALA A 139 -33.77 48.48 -7.65
CA ALA A 139 -34.42 49.57 -8.37
C ALA A 139 -33.72 50.87 -7.97
N ARG A 140 -32.62 51.21 -8.65
CA ARG A 140 -32.02 52.56 -8.56
C ARG A 140 -32.97 53.54 -9.26
N SER A 141 -33.41 54.52 -8.48
CA SER A 141 -34.01 55.77 -8.92
C SER A 141 -33.14 56.45 -9.99
N LEU A 142 -33.80 56.88 -11.07
CA LEU A 142 -33.31 57.81 -12.09
C LEU A 142 -32.88 59.14 -11.49
#